data_AF-A0AAW4S3F1-F1
#
_entry.id   AF-A0AAW4S3F1-F1
#
_cell.length_a   1.000
_cell.length_b   1.000
_cell.length_c   1.000
_cell.angle_alpha   90.00
_cell.angle_beta   90.00
_cell.angle_gamma   90.00
#
_symmetry.space_group_name_H-M   'P 1'
#
loop_
_entity.id
_entity.type
_entity.pdbx_description
1 polymer ?
#
loop_
_entity_poly.entity_id
_entity_poly.type
_entity_poly.pdbx_seq_one_letter_code
_entity_poly.pdbx_strand_id
1 'polypeptide(L)' 'MPRYHFDLVDSETVADEGGADLPDDIKALDVAEQIARRLLEERPELKGRHLSILVTNEDGEEIGRMPLDVVH' A
#
# COMPACT_ATOMS: atom_id res chain seq x y z
N MET A 1 8.13 11.03 14.46
CA MET A 1 6.95 10.59 13.71
C MET A 1 7.18 9.12 13.43
N PRO A 2 6.20 8.25 13.69
CA PRO A 2 6.36 6.83 13.37
C PRO A 2 6.54 6.65 11.87
N ARG A 3 7.37 5.67 11.52
CA ARG A 3 7.67 5.36 10.13
C ARG A 3 6.83 4.19 9.66
N TYR A 4 6.16 4.37 8.54
CA TYR A 4 5.35 3.34 7.91
C TYR A 4 5.98 2.88 6.62
N HIS A 5 5.78 1.61 6.30
CA HIS A 5 6.23 0.94 5.10
C HIS A 5 5.03 0.55 4.27
N PHE A 6 5.15 0.74 2.96
CA PHE A 6 4.12 0.44 1.97
C PHE A 6 4.66 -0.61 1.01
N ASP A 7 4.23 -1.84 1.19
CA ASP A 7 4.66 -2.98 0.39
C ASP A 7 3.55 -3.39 -0.57
N LEU A 8 3.83 -3.36 -1.87
CA LEU A 8 2.96 -3.95 -2.88
C LEU A 8 3.09 -5.47 -2.83
N VAL A 9 2.07 -6.12 -2.28
CA VAL A 9 1.97 -7.57 -2.16
C VAL A 9 1.05 -8.14 -3.24
N ASP A 10 1.57 -9.11 -3.97
CA ASP A 10 0.83 -10.02 -4.85
C ASP A 10 0.66 -11.38 -4.14
N SER A 11 -0.07 -12.29 -4.78
CA SER A 11 -0.13 -13.70 -4.38
C SER A 11 1.26 -14.35 -4.39
N GLU A 12 2.19 -13.86 -5.22
CA GLU A 12 3.51 -14.48 -5.42
C GLU A 12 4.71 -13.56 -5.16
N THR A 13 4.55 -12.24 -5.15
CA THR A 13 5.66 -11.27 -5.09
C THR A 13 5.39 -10.11 -4.13
N VAL A 14 6.42 -9.67 -3.41
CA VAL A 14 6.39 -8.46 -2.58
C VAL A 14 7.37 -7.44 -3.16
N ALA A 15 6.90 -6.22 -3.42
CA ALA A 15 7.72 -5.11 -3.86
C ALA A 15 7.55 -3.93 -2.88
N ASP A 16 8.66 -3.41 -2.35
CA ASP A 16 8.65 -2.22 -1.49
C ASP A 16 8.36 -0.98 -2.35
N GLU A 17 7.22 -0.35 -2.13
CA GLU A 17 6.83 0.92 -2.79
C GLU A 17 7.35 2.14 -1.99
N GLY A 18 8.08 1.89 -0.91
CA GLY A 18 8.73 2.88 -0.06
C GLY A 18 8.11 3.02 1.32
N GLY A 19 8.69 3.91 2.13
CA GLY A 19 8.19 4.24 3.45
C GLY A 19 8.02 5.75 3.65
N ALA A 20 7.09 6.12 4.52
CA ALA A 20 6.82 7.52 4.85
C ALA A 20 6.66 7.71 6.36
N ASP A 21 7.19 8.83 6.86
CA ASP A 21 6.96 9.28 8.23
C ASP A 21 5.56 9.93 8.31
N LEU A 22 4.65 9.27 9.01
CA LEU A 22 3.26 9.69 9.11
C LEU A 22 2.85 9.88 10.57
N PRO A 23 1.86 10.75 10.85
CA PRO A 23 1.47 11.06 12.23
C PRO A 23 0.74 9.90 12.92
N ASP A 24 -0.02 9.10 12.19
CA ASP A 24 -0.93 8.09 12.71
C ASP A 24 -1.31 7.05 11.65
N ASP A 25 -1.86 5.92 12.12
CA ASP A 25 -2.30 4.78 11.31
C ASP A 25 -3.35 5.17 10.27
N ILE A 26 -4.29 6.07 10.63
CA ILE A 26 -5.33 6.54 9.71
C ILE A 26 -4.67 7.24 8.52
N LYS A 27 -3.67 8.09 8.78
CA LYS A 27 -2.94 8.76 7.72
C LYS A 27 -2.12 7.80 6.86
N ALA A 28 -1.59 6.73 7.45
CA ALA A 28 -0.93 5.66 6.70
C ALA A 28 -1.90 4.97 5.72
N LEU A 29 -3.11 4.66 6.17
CA LEU A 29 -4.13 4.05 5.32
C LEU A 29 -4.59 5.00 4.18
N ASP A 30 -4.78 6.29 4.46
CA ASP A 30 -5.07 7.32 3.44
C ASP A 30 -3.99 7.39 2.36
N VAL A 31 -2.72 7.26 2.76
CA VAL A 31 -1.58 7.28 1.83
C VAL A 31 -1.53 6.00 1.02
N ALA A 32 -1.76 4.84 1.64
CA ALA A 32 -1.82 3.55 0.95
C ALA A 32 -2.89 3.53 -0.14
N GLU A 33 -4.07 4.11 0.12
CA GLU A 33 -5.12 4.25 -0.90
C GLU A 33 -4.66 5.12 -2.08
N GLN A 34 -4.00 6.24 -1.80
CA GLN A 34 -3.45 7.12 -2.84
C GLN A 34 -2.38 6.41 -3.68
N ILE A 35 -1.49 5.64 -3.04
CA ILE A 35 -0.47 4.83 -3.73
C ILE A 35 -1.15 3.80 -4.63
N ALA A 36 -2.16 3.08 -4.14
CA ALA A 36 -2.89 2.08 -4.91
C ALA A 36 -3.55 2.69 -6.16
N ARG A 37 -4.21 3.86 -6.02
CA ARG A 37 -4.82 4.57 -7.16
C ARG A 37 -3.76 5.04 -8.16
N ARG A 38 -2.69 5.66 -7.67
CA ARG A 38 -1.59 6.15 -8.51
C ARG A 38 -0.93 5.01 -9.30
N LEU A 39 -0.69 3.86 -8.66
CA LEU A 39 -0.13 2.68 -9.32
C LEU A 39 -1.05 2.14 -10.42
N LEU A 40 -2.36 2.14 -10.22
CA LEU A 40 -3.30 1.78 -11.28
C LEU A 40 -3.32 2.78 -12.44
N GLU A 41 -3.16 4.07 -12.16
CA GLU A 41 -3.06 5.11 -13.18
C GLU A 41 -1.76 5.03 -13.97
N GLU A 42 -0.62 4.84 -13.29
CA GLU A 42 0.71 4.72 -13.90
C GLU A 42 0.90 3.36 -14.60
N ARG A 43 0.31 2.30 -14.06
CA ARG A 43 0.44 0.92 -14.54
C ARG A 43 -0.93 0.20 -14.54
N PRO A 44 -1.81 0.50 -15.49
CA PRO A 44 -3.11 -0.18 -15.61
C PRO A 44 -2.97 -1.69 -15.88
N GLU A 45 -1.80 -2.16 -16.30
CA GLU A 45 -1.43 -3.58 -16.43
C GLU A 45 -1.39 -4.36 -15.10
N LEU A 46 -1.32 -3.65 -13.97
CA LEU A 46 -1.43 -4.24 -12.64
C LEU A 46 -2.90 -4.51 -12.24
N LYS A 47 -3.87 -3.94 -12.96
CA LYS A 47 -5.29 -4.13 -12.72
C LYS A 47 -5.69 -5.59 -12.96
N GLY A 48 -6.42 -6.19 -12.02
CA GLY A 48 -6.82 -7.60 -12.09
C GLY A 48 -5.79 -8.62 -11.62
N ARG A 49 -4.61 -8.19 -11.13
CA ARG A 49 -3.59 -9.10 -10.55
C ARG A 49 -3.82 -9.42 -9.06
N HIS A 50 -4.94 -8.99 -8.46
CA HIS A 50 -5.22 -9.15 -7.01
C HIS A 50 -4.13 -8.56 -6.09
N LEU A 51 -3.45 -7.51 -6.58
CA LEU A 51 -2.43 -6.79 -5.85
C LEU A 51 -3.03 -6.01 -4.68
N SER A 52 -2.23 -5.77 -3.65
CA SER A 52 -2.61 -4.91 -2.52
C SER A 52 -1.41 -4.17 -1.95
N ILE A 53 -1.62 -2.97 -1.44
CA ILE A 53 -0.64 -2.26 -0.61
C ILE A 53 -0.82 -2.73 0.83
N LEU A 54 0.18 -3.42 1.36
CA LEU A 54 0.34 -3.75 2.76
C LEU A 54 0.98 -2.56 3.47
N VAL A 55 0.36 -2.12 4.55
CA VAL A 55 0.87 -1.04 5.41
C VAL A 55 1.41 -1.68 6.68
N THR A 56 2.70 -1.53 6.90
CA THR A 56 3.36 -1.96 8.15
C THR A 56 3.96 -0.76 8.88
N ASN A 57 4.03 -0.83 10.21
CA ASN A 57 4.73 0.17 11.01
C ASN A 57 6.23 -0.15 11.10
N GLU A 58 6.98 0.67 11.85
CA GLU A 58 8.43 0.51 12.05
C GLU A 58 8.81 -0.79 12.79
N ASP A 59 7.88 -1.35 13.57
CA ASP A 59 8.02 -2.64 14.25
C ASP A 59 7.66 -3.84 13.32
N GLY A 60 7.19 -3.58 12.10
CA GLY A 60 6.75 -4.59 11.14
C GLY A 60 5.34 -5.14 11.41
N GLU A 61 4.56 -4.48 12.27
CA GLU A 61 3.16 -4.83 12.52
C GLU A 61 2.28 -4.37 11.36
N GLU A 62 1.40 -5.27 10.88
CA GLU A 62 0.41 -4.94 9.86
C GLU A 62 -0.65 -4.00 10.43
N ILE A 63 -0.65 -2.77 9.94
CA ILE A 63 -1.65 -1.75 10.26
C ILE A 63 -2.90 -1.95 9.39
N GLY A 64 -2.70 -2.34 8.14
CA GLY A 64 -3.80 -2.68 7.25
C GLY A 64 -3.35 -2.97 5.82
N ARG A 65 -4.32 -3.33 4.98
CA ARG A 65 -4.08 -3.72 3.58
C ARG A 65 -5.13 -3.09 2.66
N MET A 66 -4.66 -2.40 1.63
CA MET A 66 -5.48 -1.75 0.61
C MET A 66 -5.40 -2.50 -0.72
N PRO A 67 -6.47 -3.14 -1.20
CA PRO A 67 -6.44 -3.78 -2.51
C PRO A 67 -6.27 -2.73 -3.62
N LEU A 68 -5.54 -3.06 -4.68
CA LEU A 68 -5.47 -2.19 -5.86
C LEU A 68 -6.78 -2.23 -6.65
N ASP A 69 -7.54 -3.33 -6.60
CA ASP A 69 -8.79 -3.51 -7.33
C ASP A 69 -10.01 -2.83 -6.67
N VAL A 70 -9.85 -1.63 -6.10
CA VAL A 70 -11.00 -0.85 -5.63
C VAL A 70 -11.76 -0.35 -6.86
N VAL A 71 -12.67 -1.18 -7.35
CA VAL A 71 -13.71 -0.79 -8.31
C VAL A 71 -14.63 0.19 -7.57
N HIS A 72 -14.49 1.48 -7.84
CA HIS A 72 -15.49 2.48 -7.48
C HIS A 72 -16.47 2.64 -8.65
#